data_AF-A0A354XP23-F1
#
_entry.id   AF-A0A354XP23-F1
#
_cell.length_a   1.000
_cell.length_b   1.000
_cell.length_c   1.000
_cell.angle_alpha   90.00
_cell.angle_beta   90.00
_cell.angle_gamma   90.00
#
_symmetry.space_group_name_H-M   'P 1'
#
loop_
_entity.id
_entity.type
_entity.pdbx_description
1 polymer ?
#
loop_
_entity_poly.entity_id
_entity_poly.type
_entity_poly.pdbx_seq_one_letter_code
_entity_poly.pdbx_strand_id
1 'polypeptide(L)'
;RGLLSVQIGLLLVVLFMLVRYKVFGVFANIALALNLTLLVAVMSMLGATLTLPGIAGIVLTLGMAVDANVLIFERIREELRNGMSIQQAIYAGYERAFTSIVDANITTLLVAVILFSIGTGPV
;
A
#
# COMPACT_ATOMS: atom_id res chain seq x y z
N ARG A 1 -18.17 -13.60 4.33
CA ARG A 1 -16.89 -14.23 4.72
C ARG A 1 -15.67 -13.40 4.29
N GLY A 2 -15.69 -12.68 3.16
CA GLY A 2 -14.58 -11.78 2.75
C GLY A 2 -14.24 -10.66 3.74
N LEU A 3 -15.22 -10.04 4.40
CA LEU A 3 -14.99 -9.00 5.43
C LEU A 3 -14.14 -9.49 6.61
N LEU A 4 -14.32 -10.74 7.05
CA LEU A 4 -13.51 -11.34 8.12
C LEU A 4 -12.07 -11.59 7.66
N SER A 5 -11.86 -12.01 6.41
CA SER A 5 -10.53 -12.20 5.83
C SER A 5 -9.77 -10.86 5.72
N VAL A 6 -10.46 -9.79 5.33
CA VAL A 6 -9.89 -8.44 5.31
C VAL A 6 -9.55 -7.97 6.72
N GLN A 7 -10.44 -8.16 7.70
CA GLN A 7 -10.16 -7.79 9.09
C GLN A 7 -8.97 -8.55 9.66
N ILE A 8 -8.87 -9.86 9.45
CA ILE A 8 -7.76 -10.69 9.97
C ILE A 8 -6.45 -10.33 9.27
N GLY A 9 -6.48 -10.13 7.94
CA GLY A 9 -5.31 -9.70 7.16
C GLY A 9 -4.81 -8.32 7.58
N LEU A 10 -5.74 -7.35 7.74
CA LEU A 10 -5.42 -6.01 8.22
C LEU A 10 -4.82 -6.08 9.63
N LEU A 11 -5.40 -6.88 10.52
CA LEU A 11 -4.96 -7.01 11.90
C LEU A 11 -3.55 -7.65 11.98
N LEU A 12 -3.26 -8.65 11.14
CA LEU A 12 -1.91 -9.24 11.00
C LEU A 12 -0.88 -8.24 10.49
N VAL A 13 -1.21 -7.44 9.47
CA VAL A 13 -0.33 -6.41 8.92
C VAL A 13 -0.06 -5.31 9.95
N VAL A 14 -1.11 -4.83 10.63
CA VAL A 14 -1.02 -3.84 11.71
C VAL A 14 -0.16 -4.36 12.86
N LEU A 15 -0.33 -5.62 13.25
CA LEU A 15 0.46 -6.25 14.32
C LEU A 15 1.93 -6.37 13.91
N PHE A 16 2.21 -6.81 12.68
CA PHE A 16 3.56 -6.92 12.15
C PHE A 16 4.26 -5.55 12.10
N MET A 17 3.54 -4.52 11.64
CA MET A 17 4.03 -3.13 11.62
C MET A 17 4.32 -2.60 13.02
N LEU A 18 3.43 -2.85 13.99
CA LEU A 18 3.62 -2.43 15.39
C LEU A 18 4.83 -3.09 16.04
N VAL A 19 4.99 -4.40 15.86
CA VAL A 19 6.09 -5.18 16.45
C VAL A 19 7.43 -4.79 15.85
N ARG A 20 7.49 -4.56 14.53
CA ARG A 20 8.75 -4.28 13.83
C ARG A 20 9.16 -2.80 13.85
N TYR A 21 8.20 -1.86 13.82
CA TYR A 21 8.47 -0.42 13.61
C TYR A 21 8.09 0.51 14.77
N LYS A 22 7.51 0.02 15.88
CA LYS A 22 7.16 0.79 17.09
C LYS A 22 6.40 2.10 16.76
N VAL A 23 6.93 3.28 17.11
CA VAL A 23 6.25 4.60 17.00
C VAL A 23 5.92 4.98 15.56
N PHE A 24 6.76 4.60 14.59
CA PHE A 24 6.52 4.85 13.17
C PHE A 24 5.39 3.99 12.59
N GLY A 25 5.13 2.82 13.18
CA GLY A 25 3.99 1.98 12.82
C GLY A 25 2.65 2.68 13.04
N VAL A 26 2.57 3.64 13.98
CA VAL A 26 1.34 4.42 14.23
C VAL A 26 1.04 5.36 13.06
N PHE A 27 2.06 6.05 12.53
CA PHE A 27 1.89 6.93 11.35
C PHE A 27 1.53 6.12 10.10
N ALA A 28 2.16 4.94 9.92
CA ALA A 28 1.81 4.04 8.83
C ALA A 28 0.36 3.54 8.95
N ASN A 29 -0.12 3.21 10.15
CA ASN A 29 -1.50 2.81 10.38
C ASN A 29 -2.52 3.93 10.08
N ILE A 30 -2.18 5.19 10.40
CA ILE A 30 -3.03 6.34 10.06
C ILE A 30 -3.12 6.50 8.54
N ALA A 31 -1.97 6.46 7.84
CA ALA A 31 -1.94 6.51 6.38
C ALA A 31 -2.74 5.36 5.74
N LEU A 32 -2.64 4.16 6.31
CA LEU A 32 -3.39 2.99 5.88
C LEU A 32 -4.90 3.17 6.04
N ALA A 33 -5.34 3.65 7.20
CA ALA A 33 -6.76 3.90 7.48
C ALA A 33 -7.34 4.95 6.52
N LEU A 34 -6.57 6.00 6.22
CA LEU A 34 -6.94 7.05 5.28
C LEU A 34 -7.07 6.50 3.85
N ASN A 35 -6.10 5.67 3.41
CA ASN A 35 -6.13 5.01 2.11
C ASN A 35 -7.36 4.09 1.97
N LEU A 36 -7.65 3.28 3.00
CA LEU A 36 -8.78 2.36 3.03
C LEU A 36 -10.12 3.11 2.98
N THR A 37 -10.22 4.24 3.70
CA THR A 37 -11.39 5.11 3.68
C THR A 37 -11.62 5.73 2.30
N LEU A 38 -10.56 6.26 1.67
CA LEU A 38 -10.61 6.81 0.31
C LEU A 38 -11.03 5.75 -0.71
N LEU A 39 -10.46 4.54 -0.62
CA LEU A 39 -10.77 3.45 -1.53
C LEU A 39 -12.25 3.07 -1.44
N VAL A 40 -12.76 2.86 -0.23
CA VAL A 40 -14.18 2.52 -0.02
C VAL A 40 -15.09 3.66 -0.47
N ALA A 41 -14.72 4.92 -0.24
CA ALA A 41 -15.48 6.08 -0.70
C ALA A 41 -15.59 6.12 -2.24
N VAL A 42 -14.48 5.90 -2.96
CA VAL A 42 -14.46 5.88 -4.43
C VAL A 42 -15.27 4.71 -4.98
N MET A 43 -15.15 3.51 -4.41
CA MET A 43 -15.97 2.37 -4.81
C MET A 43 -17.46 2.61 -4.59
N SER A 44 -17.81 3.25 -3.47
CA SER A 44 -19.19 3.61 -3.16
C SER A 44 -19.76 4.64 -4.13
N MET A 45 -18.95 5.60 -4.62
CA MET A 45 -19.38 6.55 -5.66
C MET A 45 -19.58 5.89 -7.02
N LEU A 46 -18.75 4.92 -7.38
CA LEU A 46 -18.81 4.21 -8.66
C LEU A 46 -19.90 3.12 -8.69
N GLY A 47 -20.60 2.86 -7.58
CA GLY A 47 -21.64 1.83 -7.49
C GLY A 47 -21.11 0.40 -7.68
N ALA A 48 -19.80 0.18 -7.52
CA ALA A 48 -19.17 -1.12 -7.70
C ALA A 48 -19.56 -2.06 -6.55
N THR A 49 -20.06 -3.24 -6.87
CA THR A 49 -20.41 -4.25 -5.87
C THR A 49 -19.16 -4.96 -5.35
N LEU A 50 -19.10 -5.17 -4.03
CA LEU A 50 -17.99 -5.82 -3.36
C LEU A 50 -18.02 -7.34 -3.60
N THR A 51 -17.61 -7.78 -4.78
CA THR A 51 -17.50 -9.20 -5.14
C THR A 51 -16.22 -9.83 -4.56
N LEU A 52 -16.12 -11.17 -4.54
CA LEU A 52 -14.89 -11.85 -4.08
C LEU A 52 -13.61 -11.38 -4.83
N PRO A 53 -13.62 -11.25 -6.17
CA PRO A 53 -12.50 -10.68 -6.92
C PRO A 53 -12.21 -9.22 -6.53
N GLY A 54 -13.26 -8.42 -6.32
CA GLY A 54 -13.14 -7.04 -5.85
C GLY A 54 -12.42 -6.95 -4.50
N ILE A 55 -12.79 -7.81 -3.53
CA ILE A 55 -12.13 -7.87 -2.22
C ILE A 55 -10.66 -8.31 -2.36
N ALA A 56 -10.36 -9.26 -3.25
CA ALA A 56 -8.98 -9.68 -3.51
C ALA A 56 -8.13 -8.56 -4.11
N GLY A 57 -8.68 -7.79 -5.06
CA GLY A 57 -8.04 -6.61 -5.63
C GLY A 57 -7.76 -5.54 -4.58
N ILE A 58 -8.72 -5.26 -3.69
CA ILE A 58 -8.53 -4.31 -2.58
C ILE A 58 -7.38 -4.73 -1.67
N VAL A 59 -7.34 -6.00 -1.27
CA VAL A 59 -6.27 -6.53 -0.40
C VAL A 59 -4.90 -6.45 -1.08
N LEU A 60 -4.83 -6.71 -2.39
CA LEU A 60 -3.60 -6.55 -3.17
C LEU A 60 -3.11 -5.10 -3.19
N THR A 61 -4.01 -4.14 -3.48
CA THR A 61 -3.68 -2.70 -3.45
C THR A 61 -3.24 -2.26 -2.06
N LEU A 62 -3.90 -2.78 -1.02
CA LEU A 62 -3.54 -2.52 0.37
C LEU A 62 -2.13 -3.03 0.71
N GLY A 63 -1.80 -4.25 0.30
CA GLY A 63 -0.48 -4.84 0.51
C GLY A 63 0.63 -4.02 -0.15
N MET A 64 0.41 -3.59 -1.40
CA MET A 64 1.36 -2.73 -2.11
C MET A 64 1.49 -1.34 -1.47
N ALA A 65 0.39 -0.76 -0.99
CA ALA A 65 0.42 0.55 -0.31
C ALA A 65 1.17 0.49 1.03
N VAL A 66 1.03 -0.62 1.77
CA VAL A 66 1.80 -0.88 3.00
C VAL A 66 3.29 -1.00 2.69
N ASP A 67 3.63 -1.83 1.71
CA ASP A 67 5.01 -2.10 1.33
C ASP A 67 5.73 -0.81 0.89
N ALA A 68 5.08 -0.02 0.04
CA ALA A 68 5.54 1.30 -0.39
C ALA A 68 5.82 2.25 0.79
N ASN A 69 4.90 2.34 1.76
CA ASN A 69 5.08 3.19 2.93
C ASN A 69 6.24 2.71 3.79
N VAL A 70 6.36 1.40 4.02
CA VAL A 70 7.46 0.81 4.79
C VAL A 70 8.81 1.06 4.12
N LEU A 71 8.89 0.89 2.80
CA LEU A 71 10.09 1.12 2.01
C LEU A 71 10.59 2.57 2.14
N ILE A 72 9.69 3.57 2.06
CA ILE A 72 10.04 4.98 2.27
C ILE A 72 10.67 5.17 3.65
N PHE A 73 10.03 4.64 4.69
CA PHE A 73 10.51 4.80 6.06
C PHE A 73 11.87 4.12 6.30
N GLU A 74 12.04 2.92 5.77
CA GLU A 74 13.29 2.19 5.89
C GLU A 74 14.43 2.90 5.16
N ARG A 75 14.14 3.46 3.97
CA ARG A 75 15.10 4.25 3.21
C ARG A 75 15.49 5.54 3.93
N ILE A 76 14.54 6.29 4.47
CA ILE A 76 14.83 7.50 5.27
C ILE A 76 15.72 7.14 6.47
N ARG A 77 15.46 6.01 7.13
CA ARG A 77 16.25 5.55 8.28
C ARG A 77 17.66 5.11 7.89
N GLU A 78 17.83 4.51 6.72
CA GLU A 78 19.12 4.14 6.15
C GLU A 78 19.96 5.40 5.86
N GLU A 79 19.37 6.40 5.21
CA GLU A 79 20.07 7.67 4.91
C GLU A 79 20.41 8.47 6.18
N LEU A 80 19.55 8.42 7.21
CA LEU A 80 19.86 8.97 8.54
C LEU A 80 21.05 8.27 9.21
N ARG A 81 21.18 6.93 9.08
CA ARG A 81 22.34 6.18 9.60
C ARG A 81 23.62 6.49 8.83
N ASN A 82 23.50 6.86 7.56
CA ASN A 82 24.63 7.32 6.73
C ASN A 82 25.11 8.74 7.11
N GLY A 83 24.53 9.36 8.15
CA GLY A 83 24.97 10.65 8.68
C GLY A 83 24.39 11.86 7.95
N MET A 84 23.38 11.67 7.09
CA MET A 84 22.69 12.77 6.42
C MET A 84 21.84 13.57 7.42
N SER A 85 21.74 14.88 7.23
CA SER A 85 20.85 15.72 8.03
C SER A 85 19.38 15.29 7.85
N ILE A 86 18.55 15.47 8.87
CA ILE A 86 17.16 14.97 8.89
C ILE A 86 16.36 15.44 7.67
N GLN A 87 16.49 16.71 7.28
CA GLN A 87 15.81 17.24 6.09
C GLN A 87 16.32 16.60 4.79
N GLN A 88 17.63 16.40 4.64
CA GLN A 88 18.20 15.79 3.44
C GLN A 88 17.87 14.30 3.34
N ALA A 89 17.85 13.57 4.46
CA ALA A 89 17.48 12.17 4.50
C ALA A 89 16.00 11.96 4.12
N ILE A 90 15.11 12.86 4.55
CA ILE A 90 13.69 12.84 4.12
C ILE A 90 13.58 13.12 2.63
N TYR A 91 14.28 14.14 2.11
CA TYR A 91 14.22 14.49 0.69
C TYR A 91 14.75 13.38 -0.22
N ALA A 92 15.94 12.84 0.10
CA ALA A 92 16.57 11.75 -0.65
C ALA A 92 15.79 10.43 -0.52
N GLY A 93 15.23 10.16 0.67
CA GLY A 93 14.36 9.02 0.92
C GLY A 93 13.08 9.09 0.09
N TYR A 94 12.42 10.26 0.04
CA TYR A 94 11.22 10.46 -0.79
C TYR A 94 11.52 10.33 -2.27
N GLU A 95 12.57 10.95 -2.79
CA GLU A 95 12.89 10.94 -4.22
C GLU A 95 13.19 9.53 -4.75
N ARG A 96 13.98 8.75 -4.00
CA ARG A 96 14.33 7.37 -4.39
C ARG A 96 13.16 6.41 -4.20
N ALA A 97 12.48 6.47 -3.06
CA ALA A 97 11.36 5.59 -2.80
C ALA A 97 10.18 5.89 -3.72
N PHE A 98 9.94 7.16 -4.08
CA PHE A 98 8.89 7.53 -5.04
C PHE A 98 9.12 6.88 -6.40
N THR A 99 10.35 6.88 -6.91
CA THR A 99 10.69 6.18 -8.17
C THR A 99 10.37 4.69 -8.10
N SER A 100 10.78 4.01 -7.02
CA SER A 100 10.47 2.58 -6.83
C SER A 100 8.97 2.30 -6.70
N ILE A 101 8.21 3.17 -6.04
CA ILE A 101 6.76 3.05 -5.91
C ILE A 101 6.07 3.24 -7.25
N VAL A 102 6.48 4.25 -8.01
CA VAL A 102 5.95 4.52 -9.35
C VAL A 102 6.23 3.34 -10.28
N ASP A 103 7.44 2.80 -10.28
CA ASP A 103 7.78 1.62 -11.10
C ASP A 103 6.93 0.39 -10.76
N ALA A 104 6.73 0.11 -9.46
CA ALA A 104 5.90 -1.00 -9.01
C ALA A 104 4.43 -0.84 -9.43
N ASN A 105 3.88 0.37 -9.30
CA ASN A 105 2.50 0.67 -9.71
C ASN A 105 2.34 0.68 -11.23
N ILE A 106 3.30 1.20 -11.99
CA ILE A 106 3.30 1.16 -13.46
C ILE A 106 3.31 -0.29 -13.93
N THR A 107 4.16 -1.14 -13.36
CA THR A 107 4.22 -2.57 -13.72
C THR A 107 2.88 -3.25 -13.46
N THR A 108 2.24 -2.95 -12.32
CA THR A 108 0.94 -3.51 -11.95
C THR A 108 -0.18 -3.03 -12.88
N LEU A 109 -0.17 -1.75 -13.24
CA LEU A 109 -1.11 -1.17 -14.20
C LEU A 109 -0.96 -1.82 -15.58
N LEU A 110 0.28 -2.05 -16.02
CA LEU A 110 0.56 -2.70 -17.30
C LEU A 110 0.00 -4.13 -17.33
N VAL A 111 0.22 -4.89 -16.27
CA VAL A 111 -0.37 -6.23 -16.11
C VAL A 111 -1.89 -6.16 -16.12
N ALA A 112 -2.49 -5.21 -15.39
CA ALA A 112 -3.94 -5.04 -15.36
C ALA A 112 -4.52 -4.71 -16.75
N VAL A 113 -3.87 -3.84 -17.53
CA VAL A 113 -4.28 -3.50 -18.91
C VAL A 113 -4.19 -4.72 -19.83
N ILE A 114 -3.11 -5.51 -19.73
CA ILE A 114 -2.93 -6.73 -20.53
C ILE A 114 -4.01 -7.75 -20.17
N LEU A 115 -4.26 -7.99 -18.89
CA LEU A 115 -5.30 -8.91 -18.42
C LEU A 115 -6.70 -8.43 -18.82
N PHE A 116 -6.97 -7.12 -18.79
CA PHE A 116 -8.23 -6.56 -19.24
C PHE A 116 -8.44 -6.72 -20.76
N SER A 117 -7.36 -6.58 -21.56
CA SER A 117 -7.44 -6.70 -23.01
C SER A 117 -7.55 -8.14 -23.52
N ILE A 118 -7.03 -9.12 -22.77
CA ILE A 118 -6.93 -10.54 -23.20
C ILE A 118 -7.87 -11.45 -22.38
N GLY A 119 -8.23 -11.06 -21.16
CA GLY A 119 -9.05 -11.84 -20.25
C GLY A 119 -10.50 -11.95 -20.72
N THR A 120 -10.96 -13.19 -20.95
CA THR A 120 -12.37 -13.49 -21.22
C THR A 120 -13.02 -14.04 -19.95
N GLY A 121 -14.05 -13.35 -19.45
CA GLY A 121 -14.75 -13.69 -18.20
C GLY A 121 -14.19 -12.98 -16.95
N PRO A 122 -14.91 -13.02 -15.82
CA PRO A 122 -14.50 -12.31 -14.59
C PRO A 122 -13.24 -12.97 -14.03
N VAL A 123 -12.10 -12.30 -14.23
CA VAL A 123 -10.87 -12.51 -13.45
C VAL A 123 -10.96 -11.70 -12.17
#